data_AF-A0A7W6ABR7-F1
#
_entry.id   AF-A0A7W6ABR7-F1
#
_cell.length_a   1.000
_cell.length_b   1.000
_cell.length_c   1.000
_cell.angle_alpha   90.00
_cell.angle_beta   90.00
_cell.angle_gamma   90.00
#
_symmetry.space_group_name_H-M   'P 1'
#
loop_
_entity.id
_entity.type
_entity.pdbx_description
1 polymer ?
#
loop_
_entity_poly.entity_id
_entity_poly.type
_entity_poly.pdbx_seq_one_letter_code
_entity_poly.pdbx_strand_id
1 'polypeptide(L)'
;MKRMTLIATAIVAAACVAGQPAAAYQIRTTGRTMASPQLAADVLNDIARYSKTTGGCSFIYSADMRIVPDSQRADGGHTEIWTLNACAAKQRFRIAMRPSPRGGSDYTIQPLTGRMPLWVR
;
A
#
# COMPACT_ATOMS: atom_id res chain seq x y z
N MET A 1 8.53 -36.04 61.49
CA MET A 1 8.20 -34.60 61.28
C MET A 1 9.02 -34.16 60.07
N LYS A 2 8.51 -33.80 58.89
CA LYS A 2 7.42 -32.88 58.52
C LYS A 2 7.06 -33.23 57.06
N ARG A 3 5.79 -33.54 56.76
CA ARG A 3 5.31 -33.80 55.39
C ARG A 3 5.01 -32.45 54.74
N MET A 4 5.75 -32.06 53.70
CA MET A 4 5.43 -30.87 52.90
C MET A 4 4.56 -31.28 51.73
N THR A 5 3.29 -30.87 51.80
CA THR A 5 2.26 -31.10 50.80
C THR A 5 2.53 -30.22 49.58
N LEU A 6 2.66 -30.85 48.41
CA LEU A 6 2.75 -30.19 47.11
C LEU A 6 1.39 -29.54 46.77
N ILE A 7 1.37 -28.22 46.56
CA ILE A 7 0.21 -27.52 45.99
C ILE A 7 0.44 -27.46 44.48
N ALA A 8 -0.20 -28.38 43.77
CA ALA A 8 -0.30 -28.35 42.32
C ALA A 8 -1.19 -27.18 41.88
N THR A 9 -0.58 -26.13 41.34
CA THR A 9 -1.28 -25.01 40.69
C THR A 9 -1.53 -25.40 39.24
N ALA A 10 -2.76 -25.80 38.94
CA ALA A 10 -3.20 -26.05 37.57
C ALA A 10 -3.37 -24.71 36.84
N ILE A 11 -2.34 -24.32 36.07
CA ILE A 11 -2.43 -23.20 35.13
C ILE A 11 -3.21 -23.70 33.91
N VAL A 12 -4.49 -23.31 33.82
CA VAL A 12 -5.27 -23.45 32.59
C VAL A 12 -4.72 -22.44 31.59
N ALA A 13 -3.83 -22.91 30.70
CA ALA A 13 -3.38 -22.12 29.57
C ALA A 13 -4.56 -21.92 28.61
N ALA A 14 -5.18 -20.74 28.65
CA ALA A 14 -6.09 -20.29 27.60
C ALA A 14 -5.31 -20.28 26.28
N ALA A 15 -5.64 -21.21 25.39
CA ALA A 15 -5.13 -21.21 24.03
C ALA A 15 -5.66 -19.96 23.33
N CYS A 16 -4.85 -18.90 23.35
CA CYS A 16 -5.02 -17.78 22.43
C CYS A 16 -4.93 -18.38 21.03
N VAL A 17 -6.08 -18.51 20.36
CA VAL A 17 -6.12 -18.71 18.91
C VAL A 17 -5.52 -17.43 18.34
N ALA A 18 -4.19 -17.43 18.20
CA ALA A 18 -3.47 -16.43 17.45
C ALA A 18 -3.96 -16.58 16.01
N GLY A 19 -5.01 -15.84 15.66
CA GLY A 19 -5.39 -15.61 14.28
C GLY A 19 -4.13 -15.11 13.60
N GLN A 20 -3.49 -15.99 12.82
CA GLN A 20 -2.33 -15.61 12.02
C GLN A 20 -2.77 -14.38 11.22
N PRO A 21 -2.02 -13.26 11.25
CA PRO A 21 -2.36 -12.14 10.40
C PRO A 21 -2.46 -12.69 8.99
N ALA A 22 -3.61 -12.48 8.34
CA ALA A 22 -3.80 -12.85 6.94
C ALA A 22 -2.55 -12.37 6.20
N ALA A 23 -1.78 -13.32 5.66
CA ALA A 23 -0.46 -13.05 5.13
C ALA A 23 -0.55 -11.83 4.21
N ALA A 24 0.10 -10.73 4.61
CA ALA A 24 0.04 -9.49 3.86
C ALA A 24 0.63 -9.77 2.48
N TYR A 25 -0.22 -9.84 1.46
CA TYR A 25 0.21 -10.10 0.10
C TYR A 25 1.16 -8.95 -0.30
N GLN A 26 2.44 -9.28 -0.52
CA GLN A 26 3.42 -8.26 -0.88
C GLN A 26 3.13 -7.78 -2.31
N ILE A 27 2.80 -6.50 -2.45
CA ILE A 27 2.61 -5.86 -3.75
C ILE A 27 3.96 -5.86 -4.45
N ARG A 28 4.02 -6.42 -5.67
CA ARG A 28 5.24 -6.34 -6.48
C ARG A 28 5.41 -4.93 -7.01
N THR A 29 6.40 -4.19 -6.51
CA THR A 29 6.75 -2.85 -6.99
C THR A 29 7.95 -2.90 -7.93
N THR A 30 7.86 -2.20 -9.07
CA THR A 30 8.96 -2.06 -10.04
C THR A 30 9.14 -0.59 -10.45
N GLY A 31 10.26 -0.29 -11.12
CA GLY A 31 10.56 1.06 -11.61
C GLY A 31 11.23 1.93 -10.56
N ARG A 32 11.01 3.24 -10.64
CA ARG A 32 11.59 4.25 -9.73
C ARG A 32 10.51 5.21 -9.25
N THR A 33 10.53 5.48 -7.95
CA THR A 33 9.74 6.51 -7.29
C THR A 33 10.65 7.34 -6.36
N MET A 34 10.32 8.61 -6.19
CA MET A 34 10.90 9.50 -5.19
C MET A 34 10.06 9.55 -3.92
N ALA A 35 8.90 8.90 -3.89
CA ALA A 35 8.11 8.76 -2.68
C ALA A 35 8.89 7.96 -1.63
N SER A 36 8.85 8.42 -0.38
CA SER A 36 9.30 7.59 0.74
C SER A 36 8.45 6.31 0.80
N PRO A 37 8.95 5.21 1.41
CA PRO A 37 8.17 3.97 1.52
C PRO A 37 6.79 4.17 2.15
N GLN A 38 6.68 5.07 3.15
CA GLN A 38 5.42 5.40 3.79
C GLN A 38 4.47 6.16 2.86
N LEU A 39 4.94 7.22 2.20
CA LEU A 39 4.14 7.97 1.23
C LEU A 39 3.67 7.05 0.08
N ALA A 40 4.53 6.13 -0.35
CA ALA A 40 4.18 5.20 -1.39
C ALA A 40 3.06 4.23 -0.97
N ALA A 41 3.12 3.72 0.25
CA ALA A 41 2.07 2.90 0.82
C ALA A 41 0.74 3.68 0.94
N ASP A 42 0.79 4.94 1.36
CA ASP A 42 -0.40 5.81 1.45
C ASP A 42 -1.07 6.00 0.08
N VAL A 43 -0.28 6.30 -0.95
CA VAL A 43 -0.78 6.42 -2.33
C VAL A 43 -1.41 5.10 -2.81
N LEU A 44 -0.78 3.94 -2.55
CA LEU A 44 -1.33 2.64 -2.92
C LEU A 44 -2.65 2.35 -2.19
N ASN A 45 -2.74 2.69 -0.91
CA ASN A 45 -3.95 2.54 -0.12
C ASN A 45 -5.12 3.37 -0.66
N ASP A 46 -4.85 4.62 -1.07
CA ASP A 46 -5.87 5.48 -1.66
C ASP A 46 -6.28 5.03 -3.07
N ILE A 47 -5.35 4.49 -3.87
CA ILE A 47 -5.69 3.83 -5.14
C ILE A 47 -6.54 2.58 -4.91
N ALA A 48 -6.24 1.78 -3.88
CA ALA A 48 -7.02 0.60 -3.51
C ALA A 48 -8.44 1.01 -3.09
N ARG A 49 -8.58 2.09 -2.30
CA ARG A 49 -9.87 2.67 -1.92
C ARG A 49 -10.64 3.16 -3.15
N TYR A 50 -10.00 3.92 -4.03
CA TYR A 50 -10.59 4.35 -5.30
C TYR A 50 -11.11 3.14 -6.11
N SER A 51 -10.29 2.10 -6.25
CA SER A 51 -10.65 0.88 -6.99
C SER A 51 -11.84 0.16 -6.37
N LYS A 52 -11.93 0.15 -5.02
CA LYS A 52 -13.07 -0.41 -4.29
C LYS A 52 -14.35 0.37 -4.59
N THR A 53 -14.27 1.70 -4.54
CA THR A 53 -15.44 2.57 -4.76
C THR A 53 -15.93 2.57 -6.21
N THR A 54 -15.03 2.46 -7.19
CA THR A 54 -15.39 2.55 -8.62
C THR A 54 -15.62 1.20 -9.28
N GLY A 55 -15.08 0.11 -8.70
CA GLY A 55 -15.08 -1.20 -9.34
C GLY A 55 -15.19 -2.38 -8.38
N GLY A 56 -15.60 -2.15 -7.13
CA GLY A 56 -15.97 -3.19 -6.16
C GLY A 56 -14.82 -3.97 -5.52
N CYS A 57 -13.57 -3.70 -5.90
CA CYS A 57 -12.39 -4.45 -5.44
C CYS A 57 -11.21 -3.52 -5.13
N SER A 58 -10.47 -3.81 -4.06
CA SER A 58 -9.30 -3.05 -3.58
C SER A 58 -7.96 -3.75 -3.82
N PHE A 59 -7.96 -4.95 -4.42
CA PHE A 59 -6.76 -5.77 -4.53
C PHE A 59 -5.80 -5.22 -5.59
N ILE A 60 -4.55 -5.00 -5.19
CA ILE A 60 -3.45 -4.55 -6.06
C ILE A 60 -2.40 -5.68 -6.11
N TYR A 61 -2.07 -6.16 -7.31
CA TYR A 61 -1.07 -7.21 -7.53
C TYR A 61 0.33 -6.62 -7.70
N SER A 62 0.44 -5.53 -8.45
CA SER A 62 1.71 -4.91 -8.78
C SER A 62 1.56 -3.43 -9.11
N ALA A 63 2.63 -2.68 -8.91
CA ALA A 63 2.74 -1.27 -9.30
C ALA A 63 4.10 -1.02 -9.98
N ASP A 64 4.06 -0.51 -11.20
CA ASP A 64 5.24 0.00 -11.91
C ASP A 64 5.26 1.52 -11.84
N MET A 65 6.33 2.08 -11.28
CA MET A 65 6.42 3.50 -10.95
C MET A 65 7.45 4.19 -11.83
N ARG A 66 7.09 5.37 -12.35
CA ARG A 66 7.99 6.17 -13.19
C ARG A 66 7.83 7.66 -12.90
N ILE A 67 8.93 8.31 -12.57
CA ILE A 67 9.01 9.77 -12.49
C ILE A 67 8.78 10.38 -13.88
N VAL A 68 7.91 11.39 -13.96
CA VAL A 68 7.70 12.16 -15.19
C VAL A 68 8.93 13.04 -15.45
N PRO A 69 9.57 12.93 -16.63
CA PRO A 69 10.69 13.81 -16.98
C PRO A 69 10.33 15.28 -16.82
N ASP A 70 11.28 16.08 -16.33
CA ASP A 70 11.16 17.54 -16.18
C ASP A 70 9.98 18.01 -15.31
N SER A 71 9.40 17.12 -14.50
CA SER A 71 8.31 17.47 -13.56
C SER A 71 8.80 17.95 -12.20
N GLN A 72 10.10 17.80 -11.91
CA GLN A 72 10.69 18.29 -10.67
C GLN A 72 10.67 19.81 -10.62
N ARG A 73 10.22 20.31 -9.48
CA ARG A 73 10.13 21.73 -9.16
C ARG A 73 11.17 22.08 -8.11
N ALA A 74 11.56 23.36 -8.06
CA ALA A 74 12.52 23.87 -7.09
C ALA A 74 12.05 23.68 -5.62
N ASP A 75 10.74 23.59 -5.40
CA ASP A 75 10.13 23.31 -4.10
C ASP A 75 10.15 21.81 -3.72
N GLY A 76 10.80 20.95 -4.49
CA GLY A 76 10.83 19.50 -4.28
C GLY A 76 9.58 18.76 -4.76
N GLY A 77 8.58 19.48 -5.26
CA GLY A 77 7.41 18.88 -5.89
C GLY A 77 7.78 18.17 -7.21
N HIS A 78 7.06 17.10 -7.53
CA HIS A 78 7.29 16.33 -8.75
C HIS A 78 6.03 15.52 -9.11
N THR A 79 6.01 14.97 -10.33
CA THR A 79 4.92 14.12 -10.79
C THR A 79 5.44 12.74 -11.19
N GLU A 80 4.67 11.71 -10.88
CA GLU A 80 4.95 10.33 -11.25
C GLU A 80 3.76 9.72 -11.99
N ILE A 81 4.02 8.75 -12.86
CA ILE A 81 3.02 7.88 -13.44
C ILE A 81 3.18 6.49 -12.85
N TRP A 82 2.11 6.00 -12.22
CA TRP A 82 2.07 4.67 -11.64
C TRP A 82 1.12 3.81 -12.46
N THR A 83 1.62 2.68 -12.96
CA THR A 83 0.84 1.70 -13.70
C THR A 83 0.60 0.51 -12.80
N LEU A 84 -0.65 0.31 -12.40
CA LEU A 84 -1.02 -0.75 -11.46
C LEU A 84 -1.80 -1.85 -12.16
N ASN A 85 -1.56 -3.08 -11.73
CA ASN A 85 -2.48 -4.20 -11.97
C ASN A 85 -3.33 -4.35 -10.71
N ALA A 86 -4.59 -3.93 -10.79
CA ALA A 86 -5.55 -3.97 -9.69
C ALA A 86 -6.82 -4.67 -10.15
N CYS A 87 -7.28 -5.65 -9.36
CA CYS A 87 -8.56 -6.35 -9.60
C CYS A 87 -8.71 -6.91 -11.02
N ALA A 88 -7.68 -7.64 -11.49
CA ALA A 88 -7.59 -8.20 -12.84
C ALA A 88 -7.67 -7.17 -13.99
N ALA A 89 -7.47 -5.88 -13.69
CA ALA A 89 -7.38 -4.81 -14.67
C ALA A 89 -6.06 -4.04 -14.51
N LYS A 90 -5.60 -3.45 -15.62
CA LYS A 90 -4.48 -2.50 -15.62
C LYS A 90 -5.03 -1.09 -15.62
N GLN A 91 -4.45 -0.22 -14.80
CA GLN A 91 -4.84 1.19 -14.75
C GLN A 91 -3.63 2.08 -14.47
N ARG A 92 -3.60 3.25 -15.13
CA ARG A 92 -2.56 4.25 -14.95
C ARG A 92 -3.07 5.42 -14.15
N PHE A 93 -2.24 5.90 -13.23
CA PHE A 93 -2.51 7.06 -12.41
C PHE A 93 -1.36 8.04 -12.52
N ARG A 94 -1.70 9.33 -12.54
CA ARG A 94 -0.76 10.42 -12.32
C ARG A 94 -0.80 10.78 -10.85
N ILE A 95 0.38 10.80 -10.23
CA ILE A 95 0.55 11.16 -8.84
C ILE A 95 1.38 12.44 -8.80
N ALA A 96 0.78 13.56 -8.39
CA ALA A 96 1.53 14.79 -8.17
C ALA A 96 1.79 14.95 -6.67
N MET A 97 3.08 15.03 -6.29
CA MET A 97 3.53 15.11 -4.91
C MET A 97 4.23 16.44 -4.66
N ARG A 98 4.10 16.98 -3.46
CA ARG A 98 4.75 18.22 -3.04
C ARG A 98 5.00 18.21 -1.54
N PRO A 99 6.03 18.90 -1.03
CA PRO A 99 6.18 19.09 0.41
C PRO A 99 4.96 19.82 1.00
N SER A 100 4.54 19.37 2.18
CA SER A 100 3.45 19.99 2.93
C SER A 100 4.01 21.01 3.92
N PRO A 101 3.39 22.20 4.08
CA PRO A 101 3.81 23.17 5.10
C PRO A 101 3.64 22.66 6.54
N ARG A 102 2.88 21.58 6.73
CA ARG A 102 2.66 20.91 8.03
C ARG A 102 3.72 19.82 8.32
N GLY A 103 4.71 19.68 7.44
CA GLY A 103 5.63 18.54 7.43
C GLY A 103 5.09 17.37 6.60
N GLY A 104 6.01 16.54 6.09
CA GLY A 104 5.68 15.44 5.17
C GLY A 104 5.38 15.90 3.74
N SER A 105 4.54 15.14 3.03
CA SER A 105 4.20 15.38 1.62
C SER A 105 2.69 15.37 1.43
N ASP A 106 2.17 16.37 0.73
CA ASP A 106 0.83 16.30 0.15
C ASP A 106 0.92 15.61 -1.23
N TYR A 107 -0.15 14.92 -1.62
CA TYR A 107 -0.23 14.33 -2.95
C TYR A 107 -1.66 14.37 -3.52
N THR A 108 -1.75 14.20 -4.83
CA THR A 108 -3.01 14.01 -5.55
C THR A 108 -2.90 12.81 -6.46
N ILE A 109 -4.00 12.06 -6.60
CA ILE A 109 -4.10 10.89 -7.47
C ILE A 109 -5.12 11.20 -8.57
N GLN A 110 -4.71 11.11 -9.83
CA GLN A 110 -5.59 11.28 -10.98
C GLN A 110 -5.55 10.02 -11.86
N PRO A 111 -6.69 9.33 -12.09
CA PRO A 111 -6.73 8.24 -13.07
C PRO A 111 -6.50 8.81 -14.47
N LEU A 112 -5.53 8.26 -15.19
CA LEU A 112 -5.25 8.62 -16.59
C LEU A 112 -5.98 7.72 -17.58
N THR A 113 -6.32 6.52 -17.14
CA THR A 113 -7.05 5.53 -17.93
C THR A 113 -8.21 4.99 -17.10
N GLY A 114 -9.22 4.47 -17.79
CA GLY A 114 -10.15 3.52 -17.18
C GLY A 114 -9.46 2.18 -16.87
N ARG A 115 -10.27 1.19 -16.50
CA ARG A 115 -9.83 -0.20 -16.38
C ARG A 115 -9.53 -0.77 -17.75
N MET A 116 -8.26 -1.11 -18.00
CA MET A 116 -7.80 -1.74 -19.22
C MET A 116 -7.54 -3.23 -18.99
N PRO A 117 -7.58 -4.06 -20.03
CA PRO A 117 -7.08 -5.43 -19.92
C PRO A 117 -5.60 -5.52 -19.56
N LEU A 118 -5.21 -6.57 -18.85
CA LEU A 118 -3.84 -6.73 -18.31
C LEU A 118 -2.74 -6.80 -19.39
N TRP A 119 -3.08 -7.25 -20.60
CA TRP A 119 -2.14 -7.42 -21.73
C TRP A 119 -1.80 -6.12 -22.45
N VAL A 120 -2.51 -5.03 -22.19
CA VAL A 120 -2.23 -3.71 -22.79
C VAL A 120 -0.93 -3.15 -22.20
N ARG A 121 0.01 -2.67 -23.02
CA ARG A 121 1.28 -2.10 -22.56
C ARG A 121 1.15 -0.62 -22.17
#